data_AF-A0A963BNM1-F1
#
_entry.id   AF-A0A963BNM1-F1
#
_cell.length_a   1.000
_cell.length_b   1.000
_cell.length_c   1.000
_cell.angle_alpha   90.00
_cell.angle_beta   90.00
_cell.angle_gamma   90.00
#
_symmetry.space_group_name_H-M   'P 1'
#
loop_
_entity.id
_entity.type
_entity.pdbx_description
1 polymer ?
#
loop_
_entity_poly.entity_id
_entity_poly.type
_entity_poly.pdbx_seq_one_letter_code
_entity_poly.pdbx_strand_id
1 'polypeptide(L)' 'EIVGIGYARYVSREHRDEVTRKVMADERMADCMDPHKLPFDGKRLIWGGFKRLIGSDD' A
#
# COMPACT_ATOMS: atom_id res chain seq x y z
N GLU A 1 4.85 -19.99 -7.39
CA GLU A 1 4.64 -18.66 -6.78
C GLU A 1 5.99 -18.01 -6.50
N ILE A 2 6.05 -16.69 -6.48
CA ILE A 2 7.24 -15.91 -6.17
C ILE A 2 6.90 -14.86 -5.12
N VAL A 3 7.90 -14.37 -4.40
CA VAL A 3 7.71 -13.32 -3.40
C VAL A 3 7.79 -11.95 -4.08
N GLY A 4 6.70 -11.19 -4.00
CA GLY A 4 6.69 -9.77 -4.35
C GLY A 4 6.94 -8.90 -3.12
N ILE A 5 7.76 -7.85 -3.28
CA ILE A 5 8.04 -6.88 -2.21
C ILE A 5 7.72 -5.48 -2.75
N GLY A 6 6.85 -4.76 -2.04
CA GLY A 6 6.49 -3.37 -2.34
C GLY A 6 6.52 -2.52 -1.08
N TYR A 7 6.94 -1.26 -1.21
CA TYR A 7 6.89 -0.28 -0.12
C TYR A 7 6.47 1.08 -0.67
N ALA A 8 5.79 1.86 0.16
CA ALA A 8 5.40 3.24 -0.14
C ALA A 8 5.94 4.17 0.95
N ARG A 9 6.50 5.31 0.54
CA ARG A 9 7.00 6.35 1.46
C ARG A 9 5.91 7.40 1.66
N TYR A 10 5.78 7.85 2.90
CA TYR A 10 4.89 8.94 3.28
C TYR A 10 5.64 9.94 4.15
N VAL A 11 5.26 11.22 4.05
CA VAL A 11 5.84 12.31 4.86
C VAL A 11 5.55 12.11 6.35
N SER A 12 4.32 11.73 6.69
CA SER A 12 3.90 11.44 8.06
C SER A 12 2.84 10.34 8.08
N ARG A 13 2.43 9.90 9.28
CA ARG A 13 1.33 8.94 9.45
C ARG A 13 0.00 9.55 9.01
N GLU A 14 -0.23 10.80 9.35
CA GLU A 14 -1.42 11.56 8.98
C GLU A 14 -1.51 11.69 7.45
N HIS A 15 -0.39 11.99 6.79
CA HIS A 15 -0.31 12.01 5.33
C HIS A 15 -0.63 10.63 4.73
N ARG A 16 -0.12 9.54 5.32
CA ARG A 16 -0.45 8.17 4.88
C ARG A 16 -1.94 7.90 4.98
N ASP A 17 -2.58 8.29 6.07
CA ASP A 17 -4.00 8.03 6.30
C ASP A 17 -4.87 8.87 5.35
N GLU A 18 -4.48 10.11 5.07
CA GLU A 18 -5.13 10.94 4.05
C GLU A 18 -5.01 10.32 2.65
N VAL A 19 -3.81 9.90 2.24
CA VAL A 19 -3.57 9.27 0.94
C VAL A 19 -4.37 7.97 0.84
N THR A 20 -4.33 7.13 1.86
CA THR A 20 -5.07 5.85 1.88
C THR A 20 -6.56 6.10 1.71
N ARG A 21 -7.14 7.07 2.43
CA ARG A 21 -8.54 7.45 2.27
C ARG A 21 -8.87 7.89 0.84
N LYS A 22 -8.00 8.68 0.20
CA LYS A 22 -8.18 9.09 -1.20
C LYS A 22 -8.12 7.91 -2.16
N VAL A 23 -7.14 7.01 -2.00
CA VAL A 23 -6.97 5.82 -2.85
C VAL A 23 -8.19 4.89 -2.75
N MET A 24 -8.72 4.66 -1.54
CA MET A 24 -9.91 3.82 -1.36
C MET A 24 -11.19 4.45 -1.93
N ALA A 25 -11.23 5.77 -2.09
CA ALA A 25 -12.37 6.50 -2.66
C ALA A 25 -12.22 6.77 -4.17
N ASP A 26 -11.08 6.42 -4.77
CA ASP A 26 -10.78 6.71 -6.17
C ASP A 26 -11.40 5.65 -7.09
N GLU A 27 -12.31 6.06 -7.96
CA GLU A 27 -12.99 5.15 -8.90
C GLU A 27 -12.01 4.41 -9.84
N ARG A 28 -10.85 5.01 -10.13
CA ARG A 28 -9.82 4.37 -10.96
C ARG A 28 -9.20 3.15 -10.30
N MET A 29 -9.34 3.02 -8.98
CA MET A 29 -8.83 1.88 -8.22
C MET A 29 -9.81 0.70 -8.19
N ALA A 30 -11.06 0.86 -8.63
CA ALA A 30 -12.11 -0.15 -8.50
C ALA A 30 -11.69 -1.51 -9.10
N ASP A 31 -11.10 -1.50 -10.30
CA ASP A 31 -10.62 -2.73 -10.95
C ASP A 31 -9.40 -3.36 -10.24
N CYS A 32 -8.58 -2.55 -9.57
CA CYS A 32 -7.43 -3.03 -8.81
C CYS A 32 -7.80 -3.56 -7.42
N MET A 33 -9.04 -3.33 -6.96
CA MET A 33 -9.53 -3.74 -5.65
C MET A 33 -10.47 -4.96 -5.70
N ASP A 34 -10.80 -5.45 -6.90
CA ASP A 34 -11.57 -6.68 -7.09
C ASP A 34 -10.73 -7.91 -6.69
N PRO A 35 -11.07 -8.63 -5.59
CA PRO A 35 -10.31 -9.79 -5.14
C PRO A 35 -10.26 -10.92 -6.17
N HIS A 36 -11.19 -10.98 -7.12
CA HIS A 36 -11.24 -11.98 -8.18
C HIS A 36 -10.31 -11.66 -9.36
N LYS A 37 -9.90 -10.40 -9.51
CA LYS A 37 -9.00 -9.92 -10.58
C LYS A 37 -7.56 -9.72 -10.12
N LEU A 38 -7.26 -9.90 -8.83
CA LEU A 38 -5.91 -9.78 -8.32
C LEU A 38 -4.99 -10.86 -8.92
N PRO A 39 -3.77 -10.52 -9.38
CA PRO A 39 -2.81 -11.49 -9.89
C PRO A 39 -2.11 -12.31 -8.79
N PHE A 40 -2.56 -12.18 -7.54
CA PHE A 40 -2.05 -12.89 -6.36
C PHE A 40 -3.18 -13.15 -5.36
N ASP A 41 -2.98 -14.10 -4.45
CA ASP A 41 -3.93 -14.39 -3.37
C ASP A 41 -3.90 -13.31 -2.30
N GLY A 42 -4.89 -12.42 -2.31
CA GLY A 42 -5.02 -11.31 -1.36
C GLY A 42 -5.14 -11.77 0.10
N LYS A 43 -5.54 -13.01 0.39
CA LYS A 43 -5.60 -13.52 1.78
C LYS A 43 -4.21 -13.73 2.38
N ARG A 44 -3.18 -13.88 1.55
CA ARG A 44 -1.77 -14.05 1.96
C ARG A 44 -0.96 -12.76 1.88
N LEU A 45 -1.58 -11.64 1.51
CA LEU A 45 -0.92 -10.34 1.54
C LEU A 45 -0.65 -9.93 3.00
N ILE A 46 0.61 -9.70 3.31
CA ILE A 46 1.04 -9.15 4.59
C ILE A 46 1.43 -7.69 4.36
N TRP A 47 0.85 -6.78 5.14
CA TRP A 47 1.11 -5.35 5.05
C TRP A 47 1.20 -4.71 6.43
N GLY A 48 1.93 -3.60 6.53
CA GLY A 48 2.13 -2.88 7.77
C GLY A 48 2.75 -1.50 7.55
N GLY A 49 2.54 -0.61 8.52
CA GLY A 49 3.19 0.69 8.57
C GLY A 49 4.43 0.65 9.46
N PHE A 50 5.52 1.30 9.04
CA PHE A 50 6.78 1.35 9.78
C PHE A 50 7.21 2.79 10.01
N LYS A 51 7.65 3.11 11.24
CA LYS A 51 8.34 4.37 11.52
C LYS A 51 9.80 4.24 11.08
N ARG A 52 10.27 5.16 10.24
CA ARG A 52 11.68 5.23 9.87
C ARG A 52 12.52 5.57 11.10
N LEU A 53 13.46 4.71 11.45
CA LEU A 53 14.44 4.94 12.51
C LEU A 53 15.79 5.44 11.96
N ILE A 54 16.15 4.97 10.76
CA ILE A 54 17.39 5.30 10.07
C ILE A 54 17.05 5.66 8.62
N GLY A 55 17.67 6.71 8.09
CA GLY A 55 17.66 7.08 6.68
C GLY A 55 18.70 8.14 6.40
N SER A 56 19.19 8.21 5.17
CA SER A 56 19.91 9.38 4.66
C SER A 56 18.89 10.38 4.12
N ASP A 57 19.20 11.67 4.28
CA ASP A 57 18.41 12.79 3.73
C ASP A 57 18.82 13.14 2.28
N ASP A 58 19.59 12.26 1.64
CA ASP A 58 20.03 12.37 0.24
C ASP A 58 18.87 12.11 -0.75
#